data_AF-A0A1Y2I5N0-F1
#
_entry.id   AF-A0A1Y2I5N0-F1
#
_cell.length_a   1.000
_cell.length_b   1.000
_cell.length_c   1.000
_cell.angle_alpha   90.00
_cell.angle_beta   90.00
_cell.angle_gamma   90.00
#
_symmetry.space_group_name_H-M   'P 1'
#
loop_
_entity.id
_entity.type
_entity.pdbx_description
1 polymer ?
#
loop_
_entity_poly.entity_id
_entity_poly.type
_entity_poly.pdbx_seq_one_letter_code
_entity_poly.pdbx_strand_id
1 'polypeptide(L)'
;MFDTISEFLIPKPALCGHPTSIGIDQYRMLGHPVLLEDPKYPRNVALWNLVLVVDRGADVRGLEPPVTKLAQVFRSLELEAEYMTNAKYRPALYSVLQQLVHDLNTMREARIAVPHSSVILDIRLAPVLSAHPPEVNLWDVPVPALDFAHVPLTGWDLTLTRLVPLINGTRSVYQLAHIADVDPALVRVAIQHLVHVGAVYLVDVFQLTNMYVPTAKLRRLANDVDAQEACVQYILRPNHLSPPPSSALTHVLLTPTRVLTLYASLKPGVTVAEFMANSAFPTNVADIRRFVVFGVTKGWIRRVHRYPI
;
A
#
# COMPACT_ATOMS: atom_id res chain seq x y z
N MET A 1 -30.48 17.82 -11.03
CA MET A 1 -29.59 16.68 -10.76
C MET A 1 -29.56 15.72 -11.94
N PHE A 2 -30.71 15.20 -12.40
CA PHE A 2 -30.78 14.32 -13.59
C PHE A 2 -30.34 14.98 -14.90
N ASP A 3 -30.57 16.28 -15.12
CA ASP A 3 -30.09 16.97 -16.34
C ASP A 3 -28.56 17.05 -16.44
N THR A 4 -27.87 17.20 -15.32
CA THR A 4 -26.39 17.21 -15.30
C THR A 4 -25.82 15.80 -15.47
N ILE A 5 -26.57 14.78 -15.05
CA ILE A 5 -26.21 13.36 -15.20
C ILE A 5 -26.52 12.89 -16.63
N SER A 6 -27.59 13.39 -17.25
CA SER A 6 -28.02 12.97 -18.60
C SER A 6 -27.01 13.40 -19.67
N GLU A 7 -26.41 14.59 -19.56
CA GLU A 7 -25.33 15.04 -20.43
C GLU A 7 -24.05 14.19 -20.31
N PHE A 8 -23.84 13.56 -19.16
CA PHE A 8 -22.71 12.66 -18.92
C PHE A 8 -23.02 11.20 -19.33
N LEU A 9 -24.27 10.76 -19.16
CA LEU A 9 -24.76 9.44 -19.59
C LEU A 9 -24.84 9.35 -21.11
N ILE A 10 -25.19 10.44 -21.80
CA ILE A 10 -25.23 10.56 -23.25
C ILE A 10 -24.25 11.66 -23.66
N PRO A 11 -22.93 11.37 -23.63
CA PRO A 11 -21.94 12.38 -23.91
C PRO A 11 -21.92 12.75 -25.39
N LYS A 12 -21.53 14.00 -25.65
CA LYS A 12 -21.33 14.51 -27.00
C LYS A 12 -20.25 13.69 -27.71
N PRO A 13 -20.32 13.52 -29.05
CA PRO A 13 -19.35 12.73 -29.82
C PRO A 13 -17.90 13.18 -29.64
N ALA A 14 -17.67 14.46 -29.28
CA ALA A 14 -16.34 15.00 -28.97
C ALA A 14 -15.70 14.43 -27.69
N LEU A 15 -16.48 13.85 -26.78
CA LEU A 15 -16.00 13.25 -25.53
C LEU A 15 -15.86 11.72 -25.63
N CYS A 16 -16.24 11.13 -26.76
CA CYS A 16 -16.15 9.70 -27.00
C CYS A 16 -14.69 9.27 -27.17
N GLY A 17 -14.31 8.16 -26.53
CA GLY A 17 -12.95 7.61 -26.56
C GLY A 17 -12.01 8.11 -25.45
N HIS A 18 -12.45 9.08 -24.64
CA HIS A 18 -11.72 9.52 -23.44
C HIS A 18 -12.48 9.12 -22.18
N PRO A 19 -11.81 8.61 -21.13
CA PRO A 19 -12.44 8.39 -19.84
C PRO A 19 -12.81 9.76 -19.25
N THR A 20 -14.08 9.89 -18.89
CA THR A 20 -14.67 11.07 -18.28
C THR A 20 -14.96 10.77 -16.83
N SER A 21 -14.65 11.70 -15.93
CA SER A 21 -15.00 11.57 -14.51
C SER A 21 -15.77 12.79 -14.05
N ILE A 22 -16.87 12.57 -13.33
CA ILE A 22 -17.69 13.63 -12.76
C ILE A 22 -17.99 13.31 -11.30
N GLY A 23 -17.76 14.28 -10.41
CA GLY A 23 -18.14 14.18 -9.00
C GLY A 23 -19.51 14.79 -8.79
N ILE A 24 -20.46 14.02 -8.26
CA ILE A 24 -21.83 14.47 -7.97
C ILE A 24 -22.17 14.13 -6.52
N ASP A 25 -22.27 15.18 -5.70
CA ASP A 25 -22.65 15.11 -4.28
C ASP A 25 -21.81 14.11 -3.45
N GLN A 26 -22.34 12.92 -3.11
CA GLN A 26 -21.64 11.86 -2.36
C GLN A 26 -20.96 10.83 -3.26
N TYR A 27 -21.21 10.87 -4.57
CA TYR A 27 -20.72 9.87 -5.51
C TYR A 27 -19.79 10.50 -6.53
N ARG A 28 -18.96 9.67 -7.13
CA ARG A 28 -18.16 10.00 -8.29
C ARG A 28 -18.40 8.97 -9.37
N MET A 29 -18.75 9.43 -10.56
CA MET A 29 -19.03 8.60 -11.72
C MET A 29 -17.84 8.67 -12.66
N LEU A 30 -17.32 7.50 -13.05
CA LEU A 30 -16.27 7.35 -14.03
C LEU A 30 -16.84 6.62 -15.24
N GLY A 31 -16.99 7.33 -16.35
CA GLY A 31 -17.58 6.82 -17.58
C GLY A 31 -16.57 6.77 -18.71
N HIS A 32 -16.60 5.73 -19.54
CA HIS A 32 -15.88 5.73 -20.81
C HIS A 32 -16.89 5.54 -21.96
N PRO A 33 -17.30 6.64 -22.60
CA PRO A 33 -18.22 6.57 -23.72
C PRO A 33 -17.54 6.09 -24.98
N VAL A 34 -18.21 5.15 -25.66
CA VAL A 34 -17.76 4.59 -26.92
C VAL A 34 -18.76 4.98 -28.00
N LEU A 35 -18.22 5.54 -29.07
CA LEU A 35 -18.94 5.84 -30.31
C LEU A 35 -18.46 4.86 -31.38
N LEU A 36 -19.40 4.18 -32.01
CA LEU A 36 -19.14 3.30 -33.13
C LEU A 36 -20.03 3.73 -34.30
N GLU A 37 -19.41 4.15 -35.40
CA GLU A 37 -20.11 4.53 -36.63
C GLU A 37 -20.09 3.33 -37.58
N ASP A 38 -21.26 2.77 -37.86
CA ASP A 38 -21.41 1.66 -38.80
C ASP A 38 -22.82 1.70 -39.42
N PRO A 39 -22.95 1.57 -40.76
CA PRO A 39 -24.25 1.55 -41.44
C PRO A 39 -25.15 0.36 -41.02
N LYS A 40 -24.59 -0.65 -40.35
CA LYS A 40 -25.33 -1.77 -39.79
C LYS A 40 -26.28 -1.38 -38.65
N TYR A 41 -26.03 -0.25 -37.99
CA TYR A 41 -26.85 0.21 -36.88
C TYR A 41 -28.06 1.03 -37.36
N PRO A 42 -29.21 0.95 -36.66
CA PRO A 42 -30.46 1.61 -37.07
C PRO A 42 -30.37 3.15 -37.13
N ARG A 43 -29.31 3.76 -36.58
CA ARG A 43 -29.03 5.21 -36.66
C ARG A 43 -27.71 5.52 -37.35
N ASN A 44 -27.11 4.56 -38.06
CA ASN A 44 -25.73 4.58 -38.57
C ASN A 44 -24.65 4.76 -37.50
N VAL A 45 -25.04 4.80 -36.22
CA VAL A 45 -24.20 5.06 -35.07
C VAL A 45 -24.74 4.27 -33.88
N ALA A 46 -23.85 3.55 -33.20
CA ALA A 46 -24.07 2.98 -31.88
C ALA A 46 -23.28 3.79 -30.84
N LEU A 47 -24.00 4.34 -29.86
CA LEU A 47 -23.44 5.11 -28.77
C LEU A 47 -23.82 4.42 -27.45
N TRP A 48 -22.82 4.11 -26.63
CA TRP A 48 -23.03 3.61 -25.29
C TRP A 48 -21.97 4.18 -24.33
N ASN A 49 -22.32 4.24 -23.04
CA ASN A 49 -21.42 4.69 -22.00
C ASN A 49 -21.37 3.65 -20.88
N LEU A 50 -20.16 3.18 -20.56
CA LEU A 50 -19.94 2.31 -19.40
C LEU A 50 -19.48 3.16 -18.23
N VAL A 51 -20.28 3.20 -17.16
CA VAL A 51 -20.06 4.06 -16.00
C VAL A 51 -19.90 3.23 -14.74
N LEU A 52 -18.79 3.42 -14.02
CA LEU A 52 -18.61 2.94 -12.66
C LEU A 52 -18.94 4.07 -11.68
N VAL A 53 -19.76 3.76 -10.68
CA VAL A 53 -20.14 4.68 -9.61
C VAL A 53 -19.36 4.31 -8.36
N VAL A 54 -18.57 5.24 -7.84
CA VAL A 54 -17.76 5.08 -6.63
C VAL A 54 -18.06 6.18 -5.63
N ASP A 55 -17.65 5.99 -4.38
CA ASP A 55 -17.78 7.00 -3.33
C ASP A 55 -16.87 8.22 -3.63
N ARG A 56 -17.25 9.42 -3.20
CA ARG A 56 -16.52 10.67 -3.48
C ARG A 56 -15.10 10.69 -2.90
N GLY A 57 -14.88 9.97 -1.81
CA GLY A 57 -13.56 9.79 -1.19
C GLY A 57 -12.66 8.78 -1.91
N ALA A 58 -13.18 8.02 -2.87
CA ALA A 58 -12.40 7.02 -3.59
C ALA A 58 -11.47 7.67 -4.62
N ASP A 59 -10.24 7.16 -4.67
CA ASP A 59 -9.25 7.61 -5.65
C ASP A 59 -9.57 7.02 -7.03
N VAL A 60 -9.66 7.90 -8.03
CA VAL A 60 -10.19 7.58 -9.37
C VAL A 60 -9.08 7.11 -10.29
N ARG A 61 -7.84 7.49 -9.97
CA ARG A 61 -6.67 7.22 -10.80
C ARG A 61 -6.46 5.72 -11.02
N GLY A 62 -6.76 4.88 -10.02
CA GLY A 62 -6.69 3.43 -10.13
C GLY A 62 -7.83 2.80 -10.93
N LEU A 63 -8.93 3.53 -11.15
CA LEU A 63 -10.14 3.05 -11.81
C LEU A 63 -10.23 3.43 -13.29
N GLU A 64 -9.46 4.41 -13.74
CA GLU A 64 -9.43 4.84 -15.13
C GLU A 64 -8.92 3.75 -16.11
N PRO A 65 -7.80 3.04 -15.83
CA PRO A 65 -7.36 1.93 -16.67
C PRO A 65 -8.38 0.77 -16.80
N PRO A 66 -8.99 0.24 -15.72
CA PRO A 66 -9.95 -0.85 -15.85
C PRO A 66 -11.22 -0.43 -16.59
N VAL A 67 -11.72 0.80 -16.41
CA VAL A 67 -12.87 1.31 -17.17
C VAL A 67 -12.56 1.44 -18.67
N THR A 68 -11.38 1.94 -19.00
CA THR A 68 -10.93 2.06 -20.40
C THR A 68 -10.77 0.68 -21.04
N LYS A 69 -10.17 -0.28 -20.33
CA LYS A 69 -10.04 -1.66 -20.81
C LYS A 69 -11.40 -2.31 -21.02
N LEU A 70 -12.34 -2.13 -20.09
CA LEU A 70 -13.71 -2.62 -20.23
C LEU A 70 -14.39 -2.06 -21.47
N ALA A 71 -14.33 -0.75 -21.67
CA ALA A 71 -14.93 -0.11 -22.82
C ALA A 71 -14.34 -0.61 -24.15
N GLN A 72 -13.03 -0.84 -24.20
CA GLN A 72 -12.35 -1.41 -25.38
C GLN A 72 -12.76 -2.86 -25.64
N VAL A 73 -12.85 -3.71 -24.62
CA VAL A 73 -13.30 -5.09 -24.77
C VAL A 73 -14.77 -5.16 -25.21
N PHE A 74 -15.63 -4.34 -24.62
CA PHE A 74 -17.01 -4.25 -25.04
C PHE A 74 -17.17 -3.74 -26.48
N ARG A 75 -16.29 -2.83 -26.91
CA ARG A 75 -16.21 -2.39 -28.32
C ARG A 75 -15.81 -3.53 -29.26
N SER A 76 -14.81 -4.34 -28.91
CA SER A 76 -14.42 -5.49 -29.75
C SER A 76 -15.52 -6.54 -29.81
N LEU A 77 -16.18 -6.83 -28.68
CA LEU A 77 -17.32 -7.76 -28.62
C LEU A 77 -18.49 -7.31 -29.49
N GLU A 78 -18.76 -6.01 -29.54
CA GLU A 78 -19.82 -5.46 -30.38
C GLU A 78 -19.49 -5.59 -31.88
N LEU A 79 -18.22 -5.38 -32.27
CA LEU A 79 -17.77 -5.54 -33.65
C LEU A 79 -17.80 -7.01 -34.13
N GLU A 80 -17.39 -7.95 -33.27
CA GLU A 80 -17.28 -9.36 -33.64
C GLU A 80 -18.62 -10.10 -33.58
N ALA A 81 -19.43 -9.84 -32.55
CA ALA A 81 -20.58 -10.68 -32.21
C ALA A 81 -21.90 -9.91 -32.04
N GLU A 82 -21.91 -8.58 -32.24
CA GLU A 82 -23.09 -7.72 -31.98
C GLU A 82 -23.70 -7.96 -30.59
N TYR A 83 -22.83 -8.09 -29.59
CA TYR A 83 -23.19 -8.60 -28.27
C TYR A 83 -24.21 -7.71 -27.53
N MET A 84 -24.22 -6.40 -27.78
CA MET A 84 -25.16 -5.46 -27.17
C MET A 84 -26.40 -5.22 -28.03
N THR A 85 -26.24 -5.27 -29.36
CA THR A 85 -27.35 -5.05 -30.30
C THR A 85 -28.29 -6.26 -30.34
N ASN A 86 -27.77 -7.47 -30.17
CA ASN A 86 -28.55 -8.69 -30.21
C ASN A 86 -29.23 -9.00 -28.86
N ALA A 87 -30.56 -9.08 -28.85
CA ALA A 87 -31.35 -9.32 -27.65
C ALA A 87 -31.03 -10.65 -26.93
N LYS A 88 -30.46 -11.64 -27.63
CA LYS A 88 -30.10 -12.94 -27.08
C LYS A 88 -29.00 -12.86 -26.01
N TYR A 89 -28.08 -11.90 -26.14
CA TYR A 89 -26.92 -11.78 -25.26
C TYR A 89 -27.12 -10.79 -24.11
N ARG A 90 -28.23 -10.05 -24.07
CA ARG A 90 -28.60 -9.17 -22.94
C ARG A 90 -28.53 -9.86 -21.56
N PRO A 91 -29.15 -11.04 -21.33
CA PRO A 91 -29.07 -11.68 -20.01
C PRO A 91 -27.65 -12.10 -19.65
N ALA A 92 -26.85 -12.52 -20.63
CA ALA A 92 -25.44 -12.85 -20.42
C ALA A 92 -24.61 -11.61 -20.06
N LEU A 93 -24.87 -10.47 -20.71
CA LEU A 93 -24.24 -9.19 -20.39
C LEU A 93 -24.54 -8.77 -18.93
N TYR A 94 -25.80 -8.86 -18.50
CA TYR A 94 -26.15 -8.58 -17.10
C TYR A 94 -25.45 -9.50 -16.11
N SER A 95 -25.30 -10.79 -16.43
CA SER A 95 -24.57 -11.74 -15.60
C SER A 95 -23.09 -11.36 -15.47
N VAL A 96 -22.45 -10.99 -16.58
CA VAL A 96 -21.04 -10.55 -16.60
C VAL A 96 -20.86 -9.28 -15.77
N LEU A 97 -21.76 -8.30 -15.89
CA LEU A 97 -21.68 -7.06 -15.09
C LEU A 97 -21.88 -7.32 -13.59
N GLN A 98 -22.83 -8.19 -13.22
CA GLN A 98 -23.05 -8.55 -11.81
C GLN A 98 -21.84 -9.27 -11.22
N GLN A 99 -21.28 -10.23 -11.96
CA GLN A 99 -20.07 -10.92 -11.54
C GLN A 99 -18.89 -9.96 -11.41
N LEU A 100 -18.74 -9.02 -12.36
CA LEU A 100 -17.69 -8.01 -12.32
C LEU A 100 -17.80 -7.13 -11.09
N VAL A 101 -19.00 -6.65 -10.75
CA VAL A 101 -19.19 -5.85 -9.53
C VAL A 101 -18.89 -6.66 -8.27
N HIS A 102 -19.30 -7.94 -8.23
CA HIS A 102 -19.03 -8.82 -7.09
C HIS A 102 -17.53 -9.10 -6.91
N ASP A 103 -16.84 -9.46 -7.99
CA ASP A 103 -15.41 -9.82 -7.99
C ASP A 103 -14.53 -8.61 -7.69
N LEU A 104 -14.83 -7.44 -8.28
CA LEU A 104 -14.11 -6.20 -8.00
C LEU A 104 -14.28 -5.75 -6.54
N ASN A 105 -15.47 -5.92 -5.95
CA ASN A 105 -15.72 -5.58 -4.56
C ASN A 105 -15.08 -6.55 -3.57
N THR A 106 -14.94 -7.83 -3.92
CA THR A 106 -14.44 -8.89 -3.01
C THR A 106 -12.94 -9.09 -3.13
N MET A 107 -12.45 -9.31 -4.36
CA MET A 107 -11.08 -9.75 -4.63
C MET A 107 -10.19 -8.63 -5.18
N ARG A 108 -10.77 -7.51 -5.63
CA ARG A 108 -10.09 -6.45 -6.41
C ARG A 108 -9.45 -6.93 -7.72
N GLU A 109 -9.67 -8.18 -8.10
CA GLU A 109 -9.32 -8.76 -9.39
C GLU A 109 -10.55 -9.50 -9.92
N ALA A 110 -10.83 -9.35 -11.21
CA ALA A 110 -11.94 -10.02 -11.88
C ALA A 110 -11.42 -10.72 -13.14
N ARG A 111 -11.72 -12.02 -13.25
CA ARG A 111 -11.41 -12.86 -14.42
C ARG A 111 -12.68 -13.51 -14.92
N ILE A 112 -13.31 -12.91 -15.91
CA ILE A 112 -14.63 -13.32 -16.38
C ILE A 112 -14.52 -13.77 -17.84
N ALA A 113 -14.86 -15.03 -18.10
CA ALA A 113 -15.03 -15.53 -19.45
C ALA A 113 -16.39 -15.04 -19.99
N VAL A 114 -16.38 -14.30 -21.09
CA VAL A 114 -17.63 -13.77 -21.65
C VAL A 114 -18.40 -14.90 -22.33
N PRO A 115 -19.65 -15.19 -21.91
CA PRO A 115 -20.42 -16.29 -22.46
C PRO A 115 -20.62 -16.10 -23.98
N HIS A 116 -20.40 -17.15 -24.75
CA HIS A 116 -20.55 -17.18 -26.22
C HIS A 116 -19.49 -16.39 -27.01
N SER A 117 -18.35 -16.06 -26.39
CA SER A 117 -17.16 -15.53 -27.06
C SER A 117 -15.88 -16.17 -26.50
N SER A 118 -14.76 -16.06 -27.22
CA SER A 118 -13.44 -16.51 -26.75
C SER A 118 -12.73 -15.47 -25.86
N VAL A 119 -13.39 -14.34 -25.57
CA VAL A 119 -12.79 -13.22 -24.85
C VAL A 119 -12.83 -13.44 -23.35
N ILE A 120 -11.68 -13.33 -22.71
CA ILE A 120 -11.53 -13.38 -21.25
C ILE A 120 -11.22 -11.97 -20.75
N LEU A 121 -12.09 -11.44 -19.89
CA LEU A 121 -11.92 -10.18 -19.20
C LEU A 121 -11.02 -10.39 -17.99
N ASP A 122 -9.73 -10.01 -18.07
CA ASP A 122 -8.83 -9.94 -16.92
C ASP A 122 -8.68 -8.48 -16.47
N ILE A 123 -9.22 -8.15 -15.30
CA ILE A 123 -9.24 -6.80 -14.75
C ILE A 123 -8.64 -6.85 -13.36
N ARG A 124 -7.64 -6.01 -13.12
CA ARG A 124 -7.02 -5.86 -11.80
C ARG A 124 -7.13 -4.40 -11.39
N LEU A 125 -7.73 -4.16 -10.24
CA LEU A 125 -7.71 -2.85 -9.61
C LEU A 125 -6.32 -2.62 -9.04
N ALA A 126 -5.60 -1.65 -9.60
CA ALA A 126 -4.33 -1.24 -9.00
C ALA A 126 -4.59 -0.76 -7.57
N PRO A 127 -3.72 -1.14 -6.60
CA PRO A 127 -3.82 -0.56 -5.27
C PRO A 127 -3.71 0.96 -5.37
N VAL A 128 -4.46 1.67 -4.53
CA VAL A 128 -4.38 3.13 -4.42
C VAL A 128 -3.04 3.46 -3.78
N LEU A 129 -2.00 3.58 -4.61
CA LEU A 129 -0.68 4.00 -4.17
C LEU A 129 -0.67 5.53 -4.07
N SER A 130 -0.07 6.05 -3.00
CA SER A 130 -0.03 7.49 -2.72
C SER A 130 0.57 8.26 -3.91
N ALA A 131 -0.16 9.26 -4.43
CA ALA A 131 0.14 9.99 -5.67
C ALA A 131 1.56 10.58 -5.79
N HIS A 132 2.27 10.76 -4.67
CA HIS A 132 3.66 11.18 -4.66
C HIS A 132 4.50 10.18 -3.88
N PRO A 133 5.54 9.59 -4.48
CA PRO A 133 6.48 8.79 -3.73
C PRO A 133 7.26 9.70 -2.78
N PRO A 134 7.39 9.35 -1.49
CA PRO A 134 8.11 10.19 -0.54
C PRO A 134 9.57 10.34 -0.94
N GLU A 135 10.14 11.51 -0.67
CA GLU A 135 11.56 11.74 -0.88
C GLU A 135 12.36 10.90 0.10
N VAL A 136 13.29 10.10 -0.43
CA VAL A 136 14.14 9.21 0.37
C VAL A 136 15.54 9.81 0.45
N ASN A 137 16.02 10.06 1.65
CA ASN A 137 17.39 10.53 1.86
C ASN A 137 18.35 9.36 2.06
N LEU A 138 19.63 9.61 1.81
CA LEU A 138 20.69 8.60 1.96
C LEU A 138 20.91 8.19 3.42
N TRP A 139 20.55 9.05 4.36
CA TRP A 139 20.61 8.77 5.79
C TRP A 139 19.38 8.00 6.28
N ASP A 140 18.27 7.94 5.56
CA ASP A 140 17.08 7.25 6.06
C ASP A 140 17.32 5.74 6.21
N VAL A 141 16.59 5.12 7.15
CA VAL A 141 16.68 3.70 7.49
C VAL A 141 15.38 3.02 7.05
N PRO A 142 15.41 2.16 6.01
CA PRO A 142 14.26 1.37 5.59
C PRO A 142 13.98 0.24 6.57
N VAL A 143 12.74 0.17 7.04
CA VAL A 143 12.22 -0.85 7.95
C VAL A 143 11.23 -1.72 7.20
N PRO A 144 11.41 -3.06 7.17
CA PRO A 144 10.50 -3.95 6.48
C PRO A 144 9.12 -3.92 7.14
N ALA A 145 8.07 -3.64 6.37
CA ALA A 145 6.68 -3.72 6.81
C ALA A 145 6.09 -5.12 6.58
N LEU A 146 6.62 -5.81 5.57
CA LEU A 146 6.24 -7.15 5.15
C LEU A 146 7.39 -8.13 5.42
N ASP A 147 7.04 -9.36 5.75
CA ASP A 147 8.02 -10.45 5.82
C ASP A 147 8.47 -10.82 4.41
N PHE A 148 9.56 -10.20 3.98
CA PHE A 148 10.19 -10.44 2.68
C PHE A 148 10.66 -11.89 2.48
N ALA A 149 10.69 -12.71 3.54
CA ALA A 149 11.02 -14.13 3.48
C ALA A 149 10.02 -14.96 2.65
N HIS A 150 8.76 -14.52 2.55
CA HIS A 150 7.70 -15.24 1.84
C HIS A 150 7.39 -14.66 0.45
N VAL A 151 8.11 -13.60 0.03
CA VAL A 151 7.84 -12.94 -1.24
C VAL A 151 8.68 -13.61 -2.33
N PRO A 152 8.06 -14.24 -3.36
CA PRO A 152 8.82 -14.75 -4.48
C PRO A 152 9.43 -13.58 -5.25
N LEU A 153 10.76 -13.48 -5.22
CA LEU A 153 11.53 -12.47 -5.95
C LEU A 153 11.63 -12.76 -7.46
N THR A 154 10.91 -13.76 -7.96
CA THR A 154 10.90 -14.14 -9.38
C THR A 154 10.28 -13.00 -10.21
N GLY A 155 11.08 -12.41 -11.10
CA GLY A 155 10.66 -11.28 -11.94
C GLY A 155 10.86 -9.90 -11.31
N TRP A 156 11.51 -9.83 -10.14
CA TRP A 156 11.89 -8.56 -9.52
C TRP A 156 13.16 -7.99 -10.15
N ASP A 157 13.33 -6.67 -10.06
CA ASP A 157 14.55 -5.99 -10.49
C ASP A 157 15.78 -6.55 -9.73
N LEU A 158 16.93 -6.61 -10.41
CA LEU A 158 18.20 -7.09 -9.85
C LEU A 158 18.59 -6.26 -8.61
N THR A 159 18.33 -4.95 -8.65
CA THR A 159 18.60 -4.04 -7.53
C THR A 159 17.79 -4.43 -6.29
N LEU A 160 16.48 -4.67 -6.45
CA LEU A 160 15.60 -5.08 -5.37
C LEU A 160 15.93 -6.47 -4.84
N THR A 161 16.25 -7.42 -5.73
CA THR A 161 16.63 -8.78 -5.35
C THR A 161 17.86 -8.81 -4.43
N ARG A 162 18.82 -7.89 -4.64
CA ARG A 162 19.98 -7.73 -3.76
C ARG A 162 19.68 -6.95 -2.49
N LEU A 163 18.84 -5.93 -2.56
CA LEU A 163 18.54 -5.05 -1.42
C LEU A 163 17.58 -5.69 -0.40
N VAL A 164 16.51 -6.33 -0.85
CA VAL A 164 15.47 -6.92 -0.01
C VAL A 164 16.02 -7.80 1.14
N PRO A 165 16.96 -8.75 0.92
CA PRO A 165 17.52 -9.55 2.01
C PRO A 165 18.40 -8.75 2.98
N LEU A 166 18.89 -7.57 2.58
CA LEU A 166 19.75 -6.73 3.39
C LEU A 166 18.96 -5.73 4.26
N ILE A 167 17.67 -5.51 3.97
CA ILE A 167 16.77 -4.60 4.69
C ILE A 167 16.35 -5.27 6.01
N ASN A 168 17.01 -4.86 7.08
CA ASN A 168 16.79 -5.39 8.43
C ASN A 168 16.29 -4.32 9.43
N GLY A 169 15.96 -3.12 8.96
CA GLY A 169 15.48 -2.01 9.81
C GLY A 169 16.56 -1.30 10.63
N THR A 170 17.85 -1.57 10.40
CA THR A 170 18.95 -0.93 11.18
C THR A 170 19.99 -0.20 10.33
N ARG A 171 20.09 -0.55 9.04
CA ARG A 171 21.07 0.00 8.11
C ARG A 171 20.49 1.19 7.37
N SER A 172 21.27 2.26 7.22
CA SER A 172 20.88 3.40 6.38
C SER A 172 20.94 3.03 4.90
N VAL A 173 20.23 3.80 4.06
CA VAL A 173 20.28 3.67 2.59
C VAL A 173 21.73 3.68 2.07
N TYR A 174 22.58 4.56 2.61
CA TYR A 174 24.00 4.63 2.25
C TYR A 174 24.75 3.34 2.58
N GLN A 175 24.53 2.76 3.76
CA GLN A 175 25.16 1.50 4.16
C GLN A 175 24.67 0.33 3.32
N LEU A 176 23.38 0.33 2.94
CA LEU A 176 22.81 -0.68 2.05
C LEU A 176 23.45 -0.63 0.66
N ALA A 177 23.65 0.57 0.11
CA ALA A 177 24.34 0.77 -1.17
C ALA A 177 25.76 0.19 -1.15
N HIS A 178 26.50 0.42 -0.07
CA HIS A 178 27.86 -0.09 0.07
C HIS A 178 27.93 -1.63 0.21
N ILE A 179 27.01 -2.24 0.96
CA ILE A 179 26.98 -3.69 1.17
C ILE A 179 26.46 -4.43 -0.08
N ALA A 180 25.49 -3.83 -0.78
CA ALA A 180 24.90 -4.42 -1.99
C ALA A 180 25.76 -4.20 -3.25
N ASP A 181 26.79 -3.34 -3.16
CA ASP A 181 27.61 -2.87 -4.27
C ASP A 181 26.76 -2.29 -5.41
N VAL A 182 25.89 -1.35 -5.06
CA VAL A 182 24.97 -0.66 -5.98
C VAL A 182 25.10 0.85 -5.79
N ASP A 183 24.98 1.61 -6.88
CA ASP A 183 24.99 3.08 -6.84
C ASP A 183 23.91 3.60 -5.86
N PRO A 184 24.26 4.47 -4.88
CA PRO A 184 23.30 5.06 -3.96
C PRO A 184 22.11 5.75 -4.64
N ALA A 185 22.28 6.29 -5.87
CA ALA A 185 21.18 6.88 -6.61
C ALA A 185 20.11 5.84 -7.01
N LEU A 186 20.53 4.65 -7.43
CA LEU A 186 19.63 3.54 -7.78
C LEU A 186 18.97 2.96 -6.53
N VAL A 187 19.71 2.81 -5.44
CA VAL A 187 19.16 2.34 -4.16
C VAL A 187 18.09 3.30 -3.64
N ARG A 188 18.29 4.61 -3.80
CA ARG A 188 17.28 5.62 -3.44
C ARG A 188 15.98 5.42 -4.19
N VAL A 189 16.03 5.24 -5.51
CA VAL A 189 14.83 4.99 -6.35
C VAL A 189 14.18 3.65 -6.01
N ALA A 190 14.99 2.61 -5.79
CA ALA A 190 14.49 1.29 -5.41
C ALA A 190 13.74 1.32 -4.06
N ILE A 191 14.31 1.98 -3.05
CA ILE A 191 13.65 2.16 -1.74
C ILE A 191 12.42 3.05 -1.88
N GLN A 192 12.48 4.11 -2.69
CA GLN A 192 11.33 4.97 -2.97
C GLN A 192 10.15 4.17 -3.55
N HIS A 193 10.41 3.24 -4.46
CA HIS A 193 9.39 2.32 -4.97
C HIS A 193 8.86 1.37 -3.90
N LEU A 194 9.74 0.78 -3.07
CA LEU A 194 9.32 -0.10 -1.96
C LEU A 194 8.43 0.63 -0.94
N VAL A 195 8.72 1.90 -0.67
CA VAL A 195 7.93 2.74 0.21
C VAL A 195 6.60 3.11 -0.44
N HIS A 196 6.61 3.42 -1.74
CA HIS A 196 5.40 3.72 -2.50
C HIS A 196 4.43 2.52 -2.52
N VAL A 197 4.95 1.30 -2.66
CA VAL A 197 4.18 0.04 -2.57
C VAL A 197 3.68 -0.26 -1.14
N GLY A 198 4.23 0.40 -0.12
CA GLY A 198 3.93 0.15 1.29
C GLY A 198 4.64 -1.08 1.87
N ALA A 199 5.68 -1.58 1.19
CA ALA A 199 6.47 -2.71 1.66
C ALA A 199 7.52 -2.32 2.71
N VAL A 200 7.91 -1.04 2.74
CA VAL A 200 8.95 -0.50 3.61
C VAL A 200 8.50 0.83 4.21
N TYR A 201 8.78 1.03 5.49
CA TYR A 201 8.67 2.33 6.16
C TYR A 201 10.05 2.98 6.26
N LEU A 202 10.11 4.30 6.10
CA LEU A 202 11.34 5.07 6.35
C LEU A 202 11.33 5.59 7.78
N VAL A 203 12.40 5.29 8.50
CA VAL A 203 12.69 5.83 9.82
C VAL A 203 13.99 6.61 9.76
N ASP A 204 14.08 7.66 10.54
CA ASP A 204 15.29 8.48 10.63
C ASP A 204 16.46 7.69 11.28
N VAL A 205 17.71 8.11 11.05
CA VAL A 205 18.90 7.47 11.61
C VAL A 205 18.81 7.43 13.13
N PHE A 206 18.97 6.22 13.67
CA PHE A 206 19.18 6.03 15.09
C PHE A 206 20.58 6.53 15.49
N GLN A 207 20.63 7.56 16.34
CA GLN A 207 21.84 8.00 17.04
C GLN A 207 21.57 8.00 18.55
N LEU A 208 22.61 7.72 19.35
CA LEU A 208 22.52 7.70 20.81
C LEU A 208 22.28 9.10 21.42
N THR A 209 22.57 10.14 20.66
CA THR A 209 22.31 11.55 20.98
C THR A 209 20.85 11.96 20.74
N ASN A 210 20.07 11.13 20.04
CA ASN A 210 18.68 11.44 19.73
C ASN A 210 17.83 11.49 21.01
N MET A 211 16.74 12.26 20.93
CA MET A 211 15.75 12.39 22.00
C MET A 211 14.40 11.93 21.46
N TYR A 212 13.73 11.07 22.23
CA TYR A 212 12.42 10.53 21.88
C TYR A 212 11.42 10.83 22.98
N VAL A 213 10.20 11.20 22.60
CA VAL A 213 9.12 11.52 23.53
C VAL A 213 7.91 10.65 23.22
N PRO A 214 7.25 10.07 24.23
CA PRO A 214 6.04 9.28 24.02
C PRO A 214 4.88 10.17 23.53
N THR A 215 4.09 9.65 22.60
CA THR A 215 2.89 10.30 22.08
C THR A 215 1.64 9.79 22.81
N ALA A 216 0.52 10.49 22.69
CA ALA A 216 -0.77 10.06 23.24
C ALA A 216 -1.25 8.69 22.70
N LYS A 217 -0.69 8.23 21.57
CA LYS A 217 -0.98 6.91 20.99
C LYS A 217 -0.36 5.75 21.78
N LEU A 218 0.57 6.01 22.69
CA LEU A 218 1.12 4.99 23.60
C LEU A 218 0.01 4.36 24.46
N ARG A 219 -1.08 5.08 24.75
CA ARG A 219 -2.25 4.52 25.45
C ARG A 219 -2.90 3.36 24.69
N ARG A 220 -2.82 3.36 23.35
CA ARG A 220 -3.34 2.25 22.53
C ARG A 220 -2.51 0.98 22.72
N LEU A 221 -1.19 1.12 22.89
CA LEU A 221 -0.33 -0.02 23.23
C LEU A 221 -0.74 -0.67 24.55
N ALA A 222 -1.11 0.11 25.56
CA ALA A 222 -1.52 -0.43 26.86
C ALA A 222 -2.79 -1.31 26.78
N ASN A 223 -3.65 -1.07 25.79
CA ASN A 223 -4.91 -1.79 25.61
C ASN A 223 -4.82 -2.96 24.62
N ASP A 224 -3.75 -3.05 23.83
CA ASP A 224 -3.62 -4.01 22.73
C ASP A 224 -2.55 -5.06 23.07
N VAL A 225 -2.99 -6.25 23.45
CA VAL A 225 -2.12 -7.35 23.91
C VAL A 225 -1.29 -7.92 22.76
N ASP A 226 -1.87 -8.04 21.57
CA ASP A 226 -1.19 -8.57 20.38
C ASP A 226 -0.07 -7.65 19.93
N ALA A 227 -0.31 -6.33 19.97
CA ALA A 227 0.72 -5.34 19.67
C ALA A 227 1.87 -5.34 20.69
N GLN A 228 1.58 -5.62 21.97
CA GLN A 228 2.60 -5.76 23.00
C GLN A 228 3.46 -7.00 22.78
N GLU A 229 2.84 -8.14 22.46
CA GLU A 229 3.55 -9.38 22.21
C GLU A 229 4.44 -9.29 20.95
N ALA A 230 3.90 -8.74 19.86
CA ALA A 230 4.66 -8.46 18.65
C ALA A 230 5.84 -7.50 18.92
N CYS A 231 5.64 -6.51 19.81
CA CYS A 231 6.71 -5.59 20.21
C CYS A 231 7.84 -6.34 20.93
N VAL A 232 7.49 -7.18 21.90
CA VAL A 232 8.49 -7.99 22.65
C VAL A 232 9.25 -8.89 21.70
N GLN A 233 8.56 -9.61 20.80
CA GLN A 233 9.20 -10.48 19.81
C GLN A 233 10.14 -9.71 18.86
N TYR A 234 9.76 -8.50 18.43
CA TYR A 234 10.58 -7.68 17.55
C TYR A 234 11.83 -7.09 18.24
N ILE A 235 11.70 -6.69 19.52
CA ILE A 235 12.80 -6.11 20.30
C ILE A 235 13.84 -7.16 20.69
N LEU A 236 13.42 -8.42 20.86
CA LEU A 236 14.29 -9.53 21.18
C LEU A 236 15.33 -9.76 20.06
N ARG A 237 16.57 -10.01 20.48
CA ARG A 237 17.66 -10.30 19.53
C ARG A 237 17.43 -11.66 18.84
N PRO A 238 17.71 -11.80 17.53
CA PRO A 238 17.49 -13.05 16.79
C PRO A 238 18.34 -14.22 17.30
N ASN A 239 19.47 -13.95 17.96
CA ASN A 239 20.37 -15.00 18.48
C ASN A 239 19.79 -15.81 19.65
N HIS A 240 18.57 -15.52 20.12
CA HIS A 240 17.88 -16.31 21.14
C HIS A 240 16.71 -17.16 20.60
N LEU A 241 16.56 -17.28 19.27
CA LEU A 241 15.60 -18.19 18.63
C LEU A 241 16.04 -19.67 18.67
N SER A 242 17.31 -19.97 18.99
CA SER A 242 17.70 -21.31 19.43
C SER A 242 17.39 -21.43 20.93
N PRO A 243 16.60 -22.41 21.39
CA PRO A 243 16.26 -22.53 22.80
C PRO A 243 17.42 -23.20 23.56
N PRO A 244 18.19 -22.50 24.43
CA PRO A 244 18.77 -23.16 25.58
C PRO A 244 17.68 -23.40 26.64
N PRO A 245 17.78 -24.45 27.47
CA PRO A 245 16.80 -24.87 28.48
C PRO A 245 16.60 -23.89 29.66
N SER A 246 16.97 -22.61 29.50
CA SER A 246 16.87 -21.52 30.49
C SER A 246 15.80 -20.48 30.10
N SER A 247 14.76 -20.90 29.37
CA SER A 247 13.66 -20.07 28.85
C SER A 247 12.70 -19.48 29.90
N ALA A 248 12.86 -19.80 31.19
CA ALA A 248 12.03 -19.23 32.26
C ALA A 248 12.45 -17.81 32.69
N LEU A 249 13.73 -17.42 32.53
CA LEU A 249 14.22 -16.10 32.98
C LEU A 249 14.07 -14.99 31.92
N THR A 250 13.97 -15.36 30.64
CA THR A 250 13.83 -14.41 29.53
C THR A 250 12.42 -13.79 29.50
N HIS A 251 11.39 -14.56 29.86
CA HIS A 251 10.01 -14.07 30.04
C HIS A 251 9.83 -13.17 31.28
N VAL A 252 10.76 -13.23 32.25
CA VAL A 252 10.72 -12.41 33.48
C VAL A 252 11.33 -11.02 33.27
N LEU A 253 12.21 -10.84 32.27
CA LEU A 253 12.91 -9.57 32.05
C LEU A 253 12.25 -8.65 31.00
N LEU A 254 11.55 -9.21 30.01
CA LEU A 254 10.78 -8.45 29.01
C LEU A 254 9.29 -8.79 29.09
N THR A 255 8.66 -8.43 30.21
CA THR A 255 7.18 -8.43 30.29
C THR A 255 6.64 -7.23 29.49
N PRO A 256 5.48 -7.35 28.84
CA PRO A 256 4.84 -6.22 28.15
C PRO A 256 4.67 -4.97 29.02
N THR A 257 4.43 -5.15 30.32
CA THR A 257 4.39 -4.07 31.32
C THR A 257 5.73 -3.36 31.49
N ARG A 258 6.86 -4.08 31.40
CA ARG A 258 8.22 -3.52 31.46
C ARG A 258 8.53 -2.69 30.22
N VAL A 259 8.13 -3.16 29.03
CA VAL A 259 8.26 -2.41 27.77
C VAL A 259 7.43 -1.11 27.82
N LEU A 260 6.20 -1.17 28.32
CA LEU A 260 5.37 0.01 28.57
C LEU A 260 6.02 0.99 29.56
N THR A 261 6.62 0.47 30.63
CA THR A 261 7.34 1.27 31.63
C THR A 261 8.55 1.96 31.02
N LEU A 262 9.28 1.26 30.13
CA LEU A 262 10.40 1.81 29.38
C LEU A 262 9.97 2.90 28.39
N TYR A 263 8.83 2.75 27.72
CA TYR A 263 8.29 3.82 26.88
C TYR A 263 7.78 5.01 27.70
N ALA A 264 7.20 4.77 28.88
CA ALA A 264 6.70 5.81 29.76
C ALA A 264 7.82 6.59 30.47
N SER A 265 9.00 6.00 30.65
CA SER A 265 10.15 6.66 31.28
C SER A 265 10.93 7.59 30.35
N LEU A 266 10.61 7.59 29.04
CA LEU A 266 11.15 8.55 28.08
C LEU A 266 10.66 9.96 28.39
N LYS A 267 11.58 10.85 28.74
CA LYS A 267 11.31 12.26 29.07
C LYS A 267 11.89 13.21 28.01
N PRO A 268 11.26 14.37 27.77
CA PRO A 268 11.84 15.39 26.92
C PRO A 268 13.16 15.89 27.52
N GLY A 269 14.24 15.84 26.74
CA GLY A 269 15.55 16.35 27.14
C GLY A 269 16.57 15.29 27.57
N VAL A 270 16.16 14.03 27.74
CA VAL A 270 17.09 12.92 28.03
C VAL A 270 17.52 12.26 26.72
N THR A 271 18.83 12.11 26.52
CA THR A 271 19.38 11.40 25.35
C THR A 271 19.18 9.89 25.47
N VAL A 272 19.17 9.15 24.36
CA VAL A 272 19.09 7.68 24.41
C VAL A 272 20.26 7.07 25.21
N ALA A 273 21.45 7.67 25.15
CA ALA A 273 22.60 7.24 25.95
C ALA A 273 22.32 7.33 27.46
N GLU A 274 21.85 8.48 27.93
CA GLU A 274 21.48 8.69 29.34
C GLU A 274 20.28 7.84 29.75
N PHE A 275 19.31 7.64 28.84
CA PHE A 275 18.18 6.77 29.07
C PHE A 275 18.63 5.33 29.34
N MET A 276 19.53 4.77 28.51
CA MET A 276 20.04 3.41 28.70
C MET A 276 20.73 3.24 30.07
N ALA A 277 21.46 4.26 30.53
CA ALA A 277 22.11 4.26 31.83
C ALA A 277 21.09 4.35 32.99
N ASN A 278 20.08 5.22 32.86
CA ASN A 278 19.12 5.51 33.93
C ASN A 278 18.01 4.45 34.07
N SER A 279 17.58 3.85 32.96
CA SER A 279 16.45 2.90 32.96
C SER A 279 16.89 1.44 33.12
N ALA A 280 18.20 1.18 33.30
CA ALA A 280 18.80 -0.16 33.33
C ALA A 280 18.25 -1.04 32.18
N PHE A 281 18.31 -0.51 30.95
CA PHE A 281 17.80 -1.24 29.78
C PHE A 281 18.54 -2.57 29.64
N PRO A 282 17.83 -3.71 29.46
CA PRO A 282 18.46 -5.02 29.35
C PRO A 282 19.15 -5.18 27.98
N THR A 283 20.28 -4.50 27.81
CA THR A 283 21.09 -4.48 26.57
C THR A 283 21.60 -5.86 26.18
N ASN A 284 21.56 -6.85 27.08
CA ASN A 284 21.94 -8.23 26.78
C ASN A 284 20.85 -8.97 25.98
N VAL A 285 19.58 -8.65 26.23
CA VAL A 285 18.40 -9.39 25.70
C VAL A 285 17.67 -8.58 24.62
N ALA A 286 17.67 -7.25 24.73
CA ALA A 286 16.92 -6.35 23.87
C ALA A 286 17.84 -5.46 23.03
N ASP A 287 17.46 -5.20 21.78
CA ASP A 287 18.11 -4.20 20.93
C ASP A 287 17.38 -2.85 21.02
N ILE A 288 18.07 -1.83 21.54
CA ILE A 288 17.55 -0.47 21.66
C ILE A 288 17.17 0.13 20.30
N ARG A 289 17.85 -0.27 19.22
CA ARG A 289 17.57 0.22 17.87
C ARG A 289 16.20 -0.27 17.41
N ARG A 290 15.93 -1.56 17.60
CA ARG A 290 14.65 -2.19 17.26
C ARG A 290 13.52 -1.65 18.12
N PHE A 291 13.78 -1.38 19.40
CA PHE A 291 12.85 -0.71 20.30
C PHE A 291 12.42 0.66 19.76
N VAL A 292 13.38 1.51 19.41
CA VAL A 292 13.08 2.84 18.86
C VAL A 292 12.41 2.76 17.49
N VAL A 293 12.92 1.92 16.60
CA VAL A 293 12.35 1.71 15.26
C VAL A 293 10.88 1.31 15.36
N PHE A 294 10.56 0.30 16.17
CA PHE A 294 9.19 -0.18 16.30
C PHE A 294 8.27 0.89 16.91
N GLY A 295 8.74 1.59 17.93
CA GLY A 295 8.00 2.68 18.55
C GLY A 295 7.74 3.86 17.60
N VAL A 296 8.70 4.20 16.73
CA VAL A 296 8.52 5.26 15.73
C VAL A 296 7.58 4.80 14.62
N THR A 297 7.74 3.57 14.09
CA THR A 297 6.89 3.01 13.03
C THR A 297 5.42 2.93 13.46
N LYS A 298 5.12 2.57 14.71
CA LYS A 298 3.76 2.57 15.26
C LYS A 298 3.27 3.94 15.74
N GLY A 299 4.15 4.95 15.73
CA GLY A 299 3.85 6.32 16.15
C GLY A 299 3.67 6.49 17.66
N TRP A 300 4.17 5.56 18.47
CA TRP A 300 4.13 5.62 19.94
C TRP A 300 5.17 6.58 20.50
N ILE A 301 6.28 6.75 19.80
CA ILE A 301 7.31 7.74 20.12
C ILE A 301 7.56 8.63 18.91
N ARG A 302 7.95 9.87 19.16
CA ARG A 302 8.39 10.82 18.13
C ARG A 302 9.78 11.34 18.46
N ARG A 303 10.61 11.57 17.44
CA ARG A 303 11.90 12.24 17.60
C ARG A 303 11.68 13.73 17.89
N VAL A 304 12.45 14.28 18.81
CA VAL A 304 12.51 15.73 19.05
C VAL A 304 13.81 16.26 18.47
N HIS A 305 13.68 17.14 17.47
CA HIS A 305 14.82 17.83 16.88
C HIS A 305 15.07 19.13 17.65
N ARG A 306 16.33 19.40 17.98
CA ARG A 306 16.76 20.71 18.48
C ARG A 306 17.21 21.51 17.26
N TYR A 307 16.55 22.62 17.00
CA TYR A 307 17.01 23.60 16.03
C TYR A 307 17.67 24.75 16.80
N PRO A 308 18.90 25.14 16.48
CA PRO A 308 19.45 26.38 17.00
C PRO A 308 18.59 27.55 16.53
N ILE A 309 18.31 28.48 17.43
CA ILE A 309 17.61 29.75 17.17
C ILE A 309 18.67 30.79 16.83
#